data_AF-C0EGA1-F1
#
_entry.id   AF-C0EGA1-F1
#
_cell.length_a   1.000
_cell.length_b   1.000
_cell.length_c   1.000
_cell.angle_alpha   90.00
_cell.angle_beta   90.00
_cell.angle_gamma   90.00
#
_symmetry.space_group_name_H-M   'P 1'
#
loop_
_entity.id
_entity.type
_entity.pdbx_description
1 polymer ?
#
loop_
_entity_poly.entity_id
_entity_poly.type
_entity_poly.pdbx_seq_one_letter_code
_entity_poly.pdbx_strand_id
1 'polypeptide(L)'
;MNRGSAFRQIGGVVKYAQQRSLYLRETRKYGTIKVIIVGFGQSARFAGISLSEVVMKIQESGENYLETILLLQRRNGSVRSIDIATELGFTKPSISRAMGVLRQAGYITNDAHGYIQLTDEGRVKAESVYERHVTISQYLSNVLGVNKEVADHDACRIEHVISEEVFEKMKQHLERQDG
;
A
#
# COMPACT_ATOMS: atom_id res chain seq x y z
N MET A 1 28.23 -36.81 -49.25
CA MET A 1 28.70 -37.85 -48.30
C MET A 1 28.13 -37.56 -46.93
N ASN A 2 27.31 -38.50 -46.45
CA ASN A 2 26.90 -38.85 -45.07
C ASN A 2 27.86 -38.32 -43.96
N ARG A 3 27.47 -37.91 -42.73
CA ARG A 3 26.57 -38.58 -41.74
C ARG A 3 26.06 -37.59 -40.67
N GLY A 4 24.85 -37.85 -40.15
CA GLY A 4 24.23 -37.12 -39.04
C GLY A 4 24.58 -37.64 -37.62
N SER A 5 23.64 -37.38 -36.69
CA SER A 5 23.56 -37.70 -35.24
C SER A 5 23.92 -36.51 -34.31
N ALA A 6 23.22 -36.20 -33.21
CA ALA A 6 21.94 -36.66 -32.66
C ALA A 6 21.41 -35.56 -31.72
N PHE A 7 20.09 -35.33 -31.76
CA PHE A 7 19.36 -34.58 -30.73
C PHE A 7 19.28 -35.42 -29.46
N ARG A 8 19.62 -34.83 -28.30
CA ARG A 8 19.18 -35.31 -26.98
C ARG A 8 18.56 -34.15 -26.21
N GLN A 9 17.27 -34.31 -25.93
CA GLN A 9 16.44 -33.44 -25.13
C GLN A 9 16.45 -33.97 -23.69
N ILE A 10 17.12 -33.27 -22.75
CA ILE A 10 16.91 -33.43 -21.30
C ILE A 10 17.17 -32.09 -20.62
N GLY A 11 16.16 -31.52 -19.94
CA GLY A 11 16.29 -30.42 -18.97
C GLY A 11 16.40 -29.02 -19.57
N GLY A 12 15.27 -28.33 -19.72
CA GLY A 12 15.20 -26.96 -20.23
C GLY A 12 15.90 -25.94 -19.33
N VAL A 13 17.13 -25.57 -19.70
CA VAL A 13 17.75 -24.29 -19.38
C VAL A 13 17.94 -23.59 -20.72
N VAL A 14 17.06 -22.64 -21.04
CA VAL A 14 17.27 -21.78 -22.20
C VAL A 14 18.41 -20.82 -21.84
N LYS A 15 19.60 -21.10 -22.38
CA LYS A 15 20.74 -20.16 -22.34
C LYS A 15 20.42 -19.01 -23.29
N TYR A 16 20.10 -17.84 -22.73
CA TYR A 16 20.04 -16.60 -23.51
C TYR A 16 21.41 -15.94 -23.59
N ALA A 17 21.69 -15.46 -24.80
CA ALA A 17 22.95 -14.91 -25.22
C ALA A 17 23.31 -13.58 -24.54
N GLN A 18 24.61 -13.37 -24.51
CA GLN A 18 25.38 -12.36 -23.84
C GLN A 18 25.25 -10.99 -24.52
N GLN A 19 24.52 -10.06 -23.91
CA GLN A 19 24.78 -8.62 -24.02
C GLN A 19 24.54 -7.98 -22.64
N ARG A 20 25.61 -7.41 -22.09
CA ARG A 20 25.72 -6.93 -20.70
C ARG A 20 24.66 -5.87 -20.36
N SER A 21 23.89 -6.12 -19.28
CA SER A 21 23.31 -5.14 -18.33
C SER A 21 21.84 -5.40 -17.92
N LEU A 22 21.42 -6.66 -17.74
CA LEU A 22 20.15 -6.96 -17.06
C LEU A 22 20.33 -8.20 -16.18
N TYR A 23 20.29 -8.04 -14.86
CA TYR A 23 20.21 -9.16 -13.92
C TYR A 23 18.98 -8.98 -13.02
N LEU A 24 17.93 -9.74 -13.29
CA LEU A 24 16.90 -10.04 -12.30
C LEU A 24 17.29 -11.37 -11.66
N ARG A 25 17.71 -11.36 -10.39
CA ARG A 25 18.00 -12.60 -9.65
C ARG A 25 16.81 -12.93 -8.76
N GLU A 26 16.00 -13.90 -9.18
CA GLU A 26 14.93 -14.46 -8.37
C GLU A 26 15.56 -15.27 -7.22
N THR A 27 15.59 -14.73 -6.01
CA THR A 27 16.00 -15.49 -4.83
C THR A 27 14.77 -15.99 -4.09
N ARG A 28 14.36 -17.23 -4.37
CA ARG A 28 13.44 -17.97 -3.49
C ARG A 28 14.23 -18.44 -2.27
N LYS A 29 14.10 -17.74 -1.15
CA LYS A 29 14.39 -18.38 0.14
C LYS A 29 13.46 -17.99 1.29
N TYR A 30 12.84 -16.80 1.27
CA TYR A 30 11.86 -16.42 2.29
C TYR A 30 10.82 -15.42 1.75
N GLY A 31 9.83 -15.90 0.98
CA GLY A 31 8.47 -15.32 0.81
C GLY A 31 8.28 -13.80 0.57
N THR A 32 9.32 -13.04 0.21
CA THR A 32 9.28 -11.59 0.02
C THR A 32 10.09 -11.26 -1.22
N ILE A 33 9.45 -10.65 -2.22
CA ILE A 33 10.11 -10.14 -3.41
C ILE A 33 10.83 -8.85 -2.99
N LYS A 34 12.15 -8.90 -2.80
CA LYS A 34 12.97 -7.69 -2.77
C LYS A 34 13.30 -7.32 -4.21
N VAL A 35 12.58 -6.34 -4.77
CA VAL A 35 12.99 -5.70 -6.02
C VAL A 35 14.09 -4.69 -5.68
N ILE A 36 15.34 -5.05 -5.93
CA ILE A 36 16.46 -4.09 -5.84
C ILE A 36 16.50 -3.36 -7.19
N ILE A 37 15.99 -2.13 -7.23
CA ILE A 37 16.03 -1.28 -8.43
C ILE A 37 17.32 -0.46 -8.36
N VAL A 38 18.37 -0.91 -9.08
CA VAL A 38 19.60 -0.13 -9.25
C VAL A 38 19.54 0.53 -10.63
N GLY A 39 19.08 1.78 -10.66
CA GLY A 39 19.07 2.67 -11.83
C GLY A 39 18.07 2.29 -12.93
N PHE A 40 17.14 3.18 -13.29
CA PHE A 40 16.66 3.48 -14.65
C PHE A 40 15.44 4.42 -14.61
N GLY A 41 15.26 5.21 -15.66
CA GLY A 41 14.20 6.21 -15.83
C GLY A 41 12.77 5.65 -15.92
N GLN A 42 11.79 6.55 -15.85
CA GLN A 42 10.36 6.35 -15.52
C GLN A 42 9.54 5.38 -16.41
N SER A 43 10.11 4.60 -17.32
CA SER A 43 9.38 3.82 -18.34
C SER A 43 9.28 2.31 -18.08
N ALA A 44 9.68 1.81 -16.91
CA ALA A 44 9.60 0.38 -16.58
C ALA A 44 8.15 -0.08 -16.30
N ARG A 45 7.70 -1.13 -17.01
CA ARG A 45 6.42 -1.83 -16.77
C ARG A 45 6.67 -3.25 -16.28
N PHE A 46 5.93 -3.70 -15.28
CA PHE A 46 5.96 -5.08 -14.78
C PHE A 46 4.56 -5.70 -14.89
N ALA A 47 4.43 -6.83 -15.58
CA ALA A 47 3.14 -7.50 -15.80
C ALA A 47 2.04 -6.58 -16.38
N GLY A 48 2.41 -5.61 -17.23
CA GLY A 48 1.49 -4.65 -17.85
C GLY A 48 1.24 -3.36 -17.05
N ILE A 49 1.62 -3.33 -15.77
CA ILE A 49 1.41 -2.21 -14.85
C ILE A 49 2.66 -1.31 -14.82
N SER A 50 2.48 0.02 -14.84
CA SER A 50 3.54 1.02 -14.69
C SER A 50 4.18 0.94 -13.30
N LEU A 51 5.48 1.22 -13.19
CA LEU A 51 6.15 1.34 -11.89
C LEU A 51 5.47 2.38 -10.97
N SER A 52 4.98 3.49 -11.54
CA SER A 52 4.24 4.51 -10.78
C SER A 52 2.96 3.95 -10.16
N GLU A 53 2.20 3.14 -10.91
CA GLU A 53 0.97 2.49 -10.44
C GLU A 53 1.25 1.48 -9.32
N VAL A 54 2.35 0.72 -9.43
CA VAL A 54 2.76 -0.22 -8.37
C VAL A 54 3.15 0.53 -7.09
N VAL A 55 3.90 1.63 -7.21
CA VAL A 55 4.30 2.45 -6.06
C VAL A 55 3.08 3.11 -5.41
N MET A 56 2.16 3.67 -6.19
CA MET A 56 0.91 4.23 -5.66
C MET A 56 0.11 3.19 -4.90
N LYS A 57 -0.10 2.00 -5.47
CA LYS A 57 -0.84 0.92 -4.79
C LYS A 57 -0.18 0.43 -3.49
N ILE A 58 1.16 0.50 -3.42
CA ILE A 58 1.90 0.21 -2.19
C ILE A 58 1.70 1.34 -1.16
N GLN A 59 1.73 2.60 -1.59
CA GLN A 59 1.49 3.76 -0.72
C GLN A 59 0.06 3.77 -0.19
N GLU A 60 -0.94 3.58 -1.05
CA GLU A 60 -2.35 3.39 -0.69
C GLU A 60 -2.49 2.33 0.41
N SER A 61 -1.87 1.16 0.21
CA SER A 61 -1.93 0.09 1.21
C SER A 61 -1.28 0.48 2.54
N GLY A 62 -0.17 1.24 2.51
CA GLY A 62 0.51 1.75 3.70
C GLY A 62 -0.32 2.74 4.50
N GLU A 63 -0.98 3.67 3.81
CA GLU A 63 -1.86 4.69 4.37
C GLU A 63 -3.08 4.06 5.04
N ASN A 64 -3.74 3.10 4.38
CA ASN A 64 -4.83 2.30 4.95
C ASN A 64 -4.44 1.64 6.28
N TYR A 65 -3.23 1.06 6.36
CA TYR A 65 -2.77 0.44 7.61
C TYR A 65 -2.58 1.48 8.72
N LEU A 66 -2.01 2.65 8.41
CA LEU A 66 -1.78 3.70 9.40
C LEU A 66 -3.09 4.28 9.93
N GLU A 67 -4.04 4.55 9.04
CA GLU A 67 -5.38 4.99 9.42
C GLU A 67 -6.08 3.93 10.29
N THR A 68 -6.04 2.66 9.88
CA THR A 68 -6.61 1.55 10.66
C THR A 68 -6.01 1.48 12.07
N ILE A 69 -4.69 1.64 12.20
CA ILE A 69 -4.03 1.66 13.51
C ILE A 69 -4.56 2.83 14.35
N LEU A 70 -4.67 4.04 13.77
CA LEU A 70 -5.20 5.21 14.46
C LEU A 70 -6.63 4.98 14.95
N LEU A 71 -7.51 4.47 14.09
CA LEU A 71 -8.91 4.19 14.43
C LEU A 71 -9.03 3.14 15.54
N LEU A 72 -8.29 2.04 15.42
CA LEU A 72 -8.25 1.00 16.44
C LEU A 72 -7.69 1.52 17.77
N GLN A 73 -6.67 2.37 17.75
CA GLN A 73 -6.12 3.00 18.96
C GLN A 73 -7.16 3.91 19.63
N ARG A 74 -7.90 4.72 18.85
CA ARG A 74 -8.97 5.57 19.39
C ARG A 74 -10.12 4.76 19.97
N ARG A 75 -10.48 3.64 19.32
CA ARG A 75 -11.60 2.77 19.73
C ARG A 75 -11.27 1.90 20.95
N ASN A 76 -10.06 1.34 20.99
CA ASN A 76 -9.70 0.28 21.94
C ASN A 76 -8.57 0.67 22.91
N GLY A 77 -7.94 1.83 22.73
CA GLY A 77 -6.76 2.29 23.49
C GLY A 77 -5.44 1.60 23.10
N SER A 78 -5.48 0.32 22.74
CA SER A 78 -4.30 -0.46 22.34
C SER A 78 -4.60 -1.35 21.13
N VAL A 79 -3.57 -1.61 20.32
CA VAL A 79 -3.71 -2.31 19.03
C VAL A 79 -2.64 -3.36 18.87
N ARG A 80 -3.00 -4.54 18.39
CA ARG A 80 -2.09 -5.61 17.98
C ARG A 80 -2.26 -5.90 16.50
N SER A 81 -1.25 -6.54 15.90
CA SER A 81 -1.31 -6.94 14.49
C SER A 81 -2.51 -7.82 14.14
N ILE A 82 -3.04 -8.58 15.11
CA ILE A 82 -4.22 -9.42 14.89
C ILE A 82 -5.50 -8.58 14.73
N ASP A 83 -5.60 -7.46 15.43
CA ASP A 83 -6.77 -6.58 15.38
C ASP A 83 -6.84 -5.92 14.00
N ILE A 84 -5.70 -5.48 13.48
CA ILE A 84 -5.57 -4.91 12.12
C ILE A 84 -5.92 -5.95 11.06
N ALA A 85 -5.49 -7.21 11.25
CA ALA A 85 -5.81 -8.31 10.34
C ALA A 85 -7.32 -8.56 10.27
N THR A 86 -7.98 -8.52 11.42
CA THR A 86 -9.43 -8.67 11.52
C THR A 86 -10.16 -7.49 10.89
N GLU A 87 -9.76 -6.24 11.17
CA GLU A 87 -10.42 -5.04 10.64
C GLU A 87 -10.34 -4.98 9.11
N LEU A 88 -9.18 -5.29 8.53
CA LEU A 88 -8.94 -5.22 7.08
C LEU A 88 -9.26 -6.52 6.32
N GLY A 89 -9.67 -7.58 7.01
CA GLY A 89 -9.92 -8.89 6.40
C GLY A 89 -8.67 -9.55 5.79
N PHE A 90 -7.47 -9.22 6.27
CA PHE A 90 -6.21 -9.76 5.77
C PHE A 90 -5.66 -10.89 6.62
N THR A 91 -4.81 -11.72 6.02
CA THR A 91 -4.18 -12.84 6.75
C THR A 91 -3.07 -12.36 7.68
N LYS A 92 -2.83 -13.09 8.77
CA LYS A 92 -1.74 -12.77 9.72
C LYS A 92 -0.36 -12.65 9.05
N PRO A 93 0.05 -13.52 8.10
CA PRO A 93 1.32 -13.34 7.40
C PRO A 93 1.39 -12.05 6.58
N SER A 94 0.29 -11.65 5.92
CA SER A 94 0.23 -10.40 5.15
C SER A 94 0.41 -9.18 6.05
N ILE A 95 -0.33 -9.12 7.17
CA ILE A 95 -0.20 -8.02 8.13
C ILE A 95 1.19 -8.00 8.77
N SER A 96 1.74 -9.15 9.16
CA SER A 96 3.09 -9.21 9.73
C SER A 96 4.14 -8.60 8.79
N ARG A 97 4.04 -8.89 7.49
CA ARG A 97 4.91 -8.27 6.48
C ARG A 97 4.69 -6.76 6.39
N ALA A 98 3.44 -6.31 6.32
CA ALA A 98 3.11 -4.88 6.23
C ALA A 98 3.61 -4.10 7.46
N MET A 99 3.40 -4.61 8.67
CA MET A 99 3.91 -4.01 9.90
C MET A 99 5.44 -3.94 9.92
N GLY A 100 6.11 -4.96 9.37
CA GLY A 100 7.56 -4.92 9.18
C GLY A 100 8.03 -3.77 8.27
N VAL A 101 7.30 -3.51 7.17
CA VAL A 101 7.59 -2.40 6.25
C VAL A 101 7.35 -1.05 6.93
N LEU A 102 6.22 -0.86 7.60
CA LEU A 102 5.92 0.39 8.30
C LEU A 102 6.92 0.68 9.43
N ARG A 103 7.36 -0.35 10.15
CA ARG A 103 8.39 -0.21 11.18
C ARG A 103 9.74 0.19 10.59
N GLN A 104 10.13 -0.42 9.46
CA GLN A 104 11.36 -0.05 8.76
C GLN A 104 11.30 1.37 8.18
N ALA A 105 10.11 1.83 7.79
CA ALA A 105 9.87 3.19 7.33
C ALA A 105 9.77 4.22 8.47
N GLY A 106 9.83 3.78 9.74
CA GLY A 106 9.79 4.66 10.91
C GLY A 106 8.39 5.11 11.32
N TYR A 107 7.32 4.62 10.73
CA TYR A 107 5.96 5.07 11.06
C TYR A 107 5.39 4.41 12.32
N ILE A 108 5.83 3.19 12.65
CA ILE A 108 5.32 2.45 13.82
C ILE A 108 6.44 1.84 14.65
N THR A 109 6.15 1.59 15.92
CA THR A 109 6.96 0.77 16.82
C THR A 109 6.11 -0.28 17.52
N ASN A 110 6.77 -1.19 18.23
CA ASN A 110 6.09 -2.11 19.15
C ASN A 110 6.68 -1.96 20.54
N ASP A 111 5.82 -1.97 21.55
CA ASP A 111 6.26 -2.04 22.93
C ASP A 111 6.65 -3.48 23.34
N ALA A 112 7.12 -3.63 24.57
CA ALA A 112 7.54 -4.92 25.14
C ALA A 112 6.40 -5.95 25.23
N HIS A 113 5.14 -5.51 25.16
CA HIS A 113 3.95 -6.36 25.22
C HIS A 113 3.37 -6.67 23.83
N GLY A 114 4.02 -6.16 22.77
CA GLY A 114 3.65 -6.38 21.38
C GLY A 114 2.54 -5.46 20.87
N TYR A 115 2.16 -4.42 21.61
CA TYR A 115 1.22 -3.41 21.11
C TYR A 115 1.90 -2.51 20.10
N ILE A 116 1.17 -2.20 19.04
CA ILE A 116 1.61 -1.29 17.98
C ILE A 116 1.37 0.14 18.43
N GLN A 117 2.40 0.96 18.26
CA GLN A 117 2.37 2.39 18.53
C GLN A 117 2.70 3.15 17.25
N LEU A 118 1.89 4.15 16.92
CA LEU A 118 2.27 5.17 15.94
C LEU A 118 3.42 6.00 16.54
N THR A 119 4.46 6.21 15.74
CA THR A 119 5.44 7.28 15.99
C THR A 119 4.80 8.64 15.74
N ASP A 120 5.51 9.72 16.03
CA ASP A 120 5.01 11.06 15.73
C ASP A 120 4.81 11.24 14.20
N GLU A 121 5.76 10.79 13.38
CA GLU A 121 5.65 10.83 11.93
C GLU A 121 4.51 9.93 11.43
N GLY A 122 4.37 8.74 12.00
CA GLY A 122 3.27 7.82 11.69
C GLY A 122 1.91 8.39 12.07
N ARG A 123 1.81 9.08 13.20
CA ARG A 123 0.58 9.72 13.66
C ARG A 123 0.17 10.86 12.73
N VAL A 124 1.10 11.76 12.39
CA VAL A 124 0.82 12.85 11.44
C VAL A 124 0.31 12.29 10.11
N LYS A 125 0.96 11.24 9.59
CA LYS A 125 0.54 10.62 8.34
C LYS A 125 -0.84 9.95 8.46
N ALA A 126 -1.09 9.21 9.54
CA ALA A 126 -2.38 8.57 9.79
C ALA A 126 -3.52 9.59 9.93
N GLU A 127 -3.28 10.68 10.66
CA GLU A 127 -4.26 11.75 10.87
C GLU A 127 -4.57 12.50 9.59
N SER A 128 -3.56 12.74 8.74
CA SER A 128 -3.76 13.34 7.41
C SER A 128 -4.62 12.48 6.49
N VAL A 129 -4.44 11.15 6.50
CA VAL A 129 -5.29 10.23 5.75
C VAL A 129 -6.71 10.25 6.31
N TYR A 130 -6.85 10.09 7.64
CA TYR A 130 -8.15 10.12 8.30
C TYR A 130 -8.93 11.42 8.07
N GLU A 131 -8.25 12.56 8.04
CA GLU A 131 -8.87 13.85 7.71
C GLU A 131 -9.49 13.82 6.30
N ARG A 132 -8.80 13.23 5.33
CA ARG A 132 -9.29 13.08 3.97
C ARG A 132 -10.52 12.18 3.93
N HIS A 133 -10.46 11.00 4.54
CA HIS A 133 -11.60 10.09 4.68
C HIS A 133 -12.83 10.82 5.21
N VAL A 134 -12.69 11.50 6.35
CA VAL A 134 -13.82 12.16 7.03
C VAL A 134 -14.38 13.31 6.20
N THR A 135 -13.52 14.16 5.64
CA THR A 135 -13.96 15.31 4.84
C THR A 135 -14.70 14.84 3.58
N ILE A 136 -14.17 13.82 2.89
CA ILE A 136 -14.81 13.29 1.68
C ILE A 136 -16.14 12.62 2.05
N SER A 137 -16.17 11.80 3.11
CA SER A 137 -17.39 11.15 3.60
C SER A 137 -18.47 12.18 3.97
N GLN A 138 -18.10 13.25 4.67
CA GLN A 138 -18.99 14.37 5.00
C GLN A 138 -19.47 15.11 3.75
N TYR A 139 -18.59 15.35 2.78
CA TYR A 139 -18.99 16.02 1.53
C TYR A 139 -20.02 15.17 0.76
N LEU A 140 -19.73 13.88 0.57
CA LEU A 140 -20.62 12.96 -0.12
C LEU A 140 -21.98 12.86 0.59
N SER A 141 -21.99 12.78 1.92
CA SER A 141 -23.23 12.64 2.68
C SER A 141 -24.01 13.95 2.84
N ASN A 142 -23.38 15.01 3.31
CA ASN A 142 -24.07 16.25 3.66
C ASN A 142 -24.35 17.14 2.45
N VAL A 143 -23.44 17.19 1.47
CA VAL A 143 -23.58 18.07 0.29
C VAL A 143 -24.28 17.35 -0.86
N LEU A 144 -23.88 16.10 -1.15
CA LEU A 144 -24.47 15.33 -2.25
C LEU A 144 -25.68 14.47 -1.84
N GLY A 145 -25.94 14.34 -0.54
CA GLY A 145 -27.08 13.57 -0.03
C GLY A 145 -26.90 12.05 -0.14
N VAL A 146 -25.66 11.56 -0.29
CA VAL A 146 -25.37 10.12 -0.32
C VAL A 146 -25.63 9.53 1.06
N ASN A 147 -26.16 8.31 1.10
CA ASN A 147 -26.31 7.57 2.36
C ASN A 147 -24.95 7.48 3.09
N LYS A 148 -24.95 7.65 4.42
CA LYS A 148 -23.71 7.77 5.21
C LYS A 148 -22.81 6.55 5.10
N GLU A 149 -23.37 5.35 5.11
CA GLU A 149 -22.59 4.12 5.02
C GLU A 149 -21.93 3.98 3.63
N VAL A 150 -22.64 4.37 2.57
CA VAL A 150 -22.09 4.41 1.20
C VAL A 150 -21.02 5.50 1.08
N ALA A 151 -21.28 6.69 1.62
CA ALA A 151 -20.33 7.80 1.61
C ALA A 151 -19.02 7.45 2.30
N ASP A 152 -19.08 6.78 3.45
CA ASP A 152 -17.93 6.34 4.22
C ASP A 152 -17.10 5.29 3.45
N HIS A 153 -17.77 4.28 2.90
CA HIS A 153 -17.11 3.26 2.09
C HIS A 153 -16.44 3.83 0.83
N ASP A 154 -17.10 4.75 0.14
CA ASP A 154 -16.55 5.35 -1.08
C ASP A 154 -15.43 6.34 -0.75
N ALA A 155 -15.52 7.07 0.37
CA ALA A 155 -14.48 7.99 0.84
C ALA A 155 -13.13 7.28 1.05
N CYS A 156 -13.12 6.10 1.68
CA CYS A 156 -11.93 5.28 1.90
C CYS A 156 -11.18 4.94 0.59
N ARG A 157 -11.89 4.89 -0.54
CA ARG A 157 -11.26 4.63 -1.86
C ARG A 157 -10.84 5.91 -2.55
N ILE A 158 -11.66 6.95 -2.41
CA ILE A 158 -11.47 8.26 -3.07
C ILE A 158 -10.27 9.00 -2.47
N GLU A 159 -10.05 8.88 -1.15
CA GLU A 159 -9.05 9.67 -0.44
C GLU A 159 -7.62 9.52 -0.97
N HIS A 160 -7.28 8.35 -1.50
CA HIS A 160 -5.94 8.08 -2.01
C HIS A 160 -5.74 8.43 -3.50
N VAL A 161 -6.83 8.68 -4.24
CA VAL A 161 -6.78 8.88 -5.70
C VAL A 161 -7.02 10.33 -6.12
N ILE A 162 -7.72 11.12 -5.30
CA ILE A 162 -8.01 12.52 -5.65
C ILE A 162 -6.80 13.42 -5.42
N SER A 163 -6.67 14.44 -6.26
CA SER A 163 -5.63 15.45 -6.08
C SER A 163 -5.87 16.28 -4.83
N GLU A 164 -4.80 16.91 -4.34
CA GLU A 164 -4.87 17.85 -3.23
C GLU A 164 -5.77 19.05 -3.55
N GLU A 165 -5.77 19.52 -4.80
CA GLU A 165 -6.64 20.60 -5.24
C GLU A 165 -8.13 20.26 -5.07
N VAL A 166 -8.54 19.05 -5.47
CA VAL A 166 -9.95 18.62 -5.32
C VAL A 166 -10.30 18.51 -3.84
N PHE A 167 -9.43 17.89 -3.04
CA PHE A 167 -9.63 17.75 -1.60
C PHE A 167 -9.81 19.11 -0.91
N GLU A 168 -8.90 20.06 -1.16
CA GLU A 168 -8.95 21.41 -0.58
C GLU A 168 -10.21 22.18 -0.99
N LYS A 169 -10.67 22.02 -2.25
CA LYS A 169 -11.93 22.64 -2.70
C LYS A 169 -13.15 22.04 -2.01
N MET A 170 -13.17 20.72 -1.81
CA MET A 170 -14.24 20.06 -1.06
C MET A 170 -14.28 20.55 0.40
N LYS A 171 -13.12 20.61 1.05
CA LYS A 171 -12.96 21.09 2.42
C LYS A 171 -13.45 22.53 2.58
N GLN A 172 -12.96 23.44 1.73
CA GLN A 172 -13.39 24.85 1.73
C GLN A 172 -14.89 25.03 1.47
N HIS A 173 -15.49 24.13 0.69
CA HIS A 173 -16.93 24.20 0.42
C HIS A 173 -17.74 23.76 1.65
N LEU A 174 -17.33 22.70 2.34
CA LEU A 174 -17.95 22.27 3.61
C LEU A 174 -17.90 23.37 4.66
N GLU A 175 -16.74 24.00 4.87
CA GLU A 175 -16.55 25.07 5.85
C GLU A 175 -17.49 26.28 5.63
N ARG A 176 -17.89 26.54 4.38
CA ARG A 176 -18.84 27.62 4.04
C ARG A 176 -20.30 27.26 4.31
N GLN A 177 -20.63 25.98 4.45
CA GLN A 177 -22.00 25.55 4.76
C GLN A 177 -22.25 25.45 6.26
N ASP A 178 -21.19 25.27 7.05
CA ASP A 178 -21.27 25.20 8.52
C ASP A 178 -21.24 26.58 9.21
N GLY A 179 -21.04 27.68 8.46
CA GLY A 179 -21.03 29.07 8.94
C GLY A 179 -22.19 29.90 8.41
#